data_AF-A0AAF0QU10-F1
#
_entry.id   AF-A0AAF0QU10-F1
#
_cell.length_a   1.000
_cell.length_b   1.000
_cell.length_c   1.000
_cell.angle_alpha   90.00
_cell.angle_beta   90.00
_cell.angle_gamma   90.00
#
_symmetry.space_group_name_H-M   'P 1'
#
loop_
_entity.id
_entity.type
_entity.pdbx_description
1 polymer ?
#
loop_
_entity_poly.entity_id
_entity_poly.type
_entity_poly.pdbx_seq_one_letter_code
_entity_poly.pdbx_strand_id
1 'polypeptide(L)'
;MQAAPATVESVQCFGRKKTAVAVTHCKRGRGRQRFAGVDMRIRVKGGGHTSQIYAIRQSIAKALVAFYQKYVDEQTKKEIKDILIRYDRTLLVADPRRCEPKKFGGRGARSRFQKSYR
;
A
#
# COMPACT_ATOMS: atom_id res chain seq x y z
N MET A 1 -29.81 28.41 10.00
CA MET A 1 -29.43 27.03 10.42
C MET A 1 -28.64 26.39 9.29
N GLN A 2 -27.33 26.29 9.42
CA GLN A 2 -26.48 25.62 8.42
C GLN A 2 -26.52 24.11 8.66
N ALA A 3 -26.84 23.35 7.62
CA ALA A 3 -26.79 21.89 7.65
C ALA A 3 -25.32 21.45 7.84
N ALA A 4 -25.04 20.72 8.91
CA ALA A 4 -23.74 20.08 9.09
C ALA A 4 -23.51 19.11 7.91
N PRO A 5 -22.30 19.08 7.30
CA PRO A 5 -22.03 18.13 6.23
C PRO A 5 -22.17 16.71 6.77
N ALA A 6 -22.92 15.86 6.05
CA ALA A 6 -23.07 14.44 6.39
C ALA A 6 -21.70 13.83 6.66
N THR A 7 -21.54 13.12 7.78
CA THR A 7 -20.30 12.46 8.17
C THR A 7 -19.97 11.36 7.16
N VAL A 8 -19.18 11.68 6.15
CA VAL A 8 -18.79 10.72 5.12
C VAL A 8 -17.83 9.71 5.73
N GLU A 9 -18.33 8.51 6.01
CA GLU A 9 -17.52 7.37 6.45
C GLU A 9 -16.42 7.10 5.42
N SER A 10 -15.20 7.52 5.76
CA SER A 10 -14.07 7.44 4.86
C SER A 10 -12.77 7.16 5.60
N VAL A 11 -11.92 6.39 4.94
CA VAL A 11 -10.58 6.07 5.39
C VAL A 11 -9.62 6.30 4.24
N GLN A 12 -8.54 7.02 4.52
CA GLN A 12 -7.43 7.19 3.59
C GLN A 12 -6.24 6.36 4.07
N CYS A 13 -5.74 5.50 3.20
CA CYS A 13 -4.60 4.64 3.47
C CYS A 13 -3.59 4.72 2.33
N PHE A 14 -2.34 4.37 2.60
CA PHE A 14 -1.31 4.29 1.57
C PHE A 14 -0.52 2.98 1.60
N GLY A 15 -0.23 2.47 0.40
CA GLY A 15 0.73 1.41 0.13
C GLY A 15 1.99 1.97 -0.50
N ARG A 16 3.14 1.33 -0.26
CA ARG A 16 4.43 1.81 -0.77
C ARG A 16 5.34 0.64 -1.15
N LYS A 17 5.86 0.67 -2.38
CA LYS A 17 6.88 -0.27 -2.84
C LYS A 17 7.92 0.46 -3.67
N LYS A 18 9.19 0.42 -3.26
CA LYS A 18 10.23 1.30 -3.83
C LYS A 18 9.65 2.72 -3.93
N THR A 19 9.87 3.45 -5.01
CA THR A 19 9.40 4.83 -5.18
C THR A 19 7.91 4.95 -5.47
N ALA A 20 7.18 3.85 -5.73
CA ALA A 20 5.75 3.89 -5.95
C ALA A 20 4.97 4.09 -4.65
N VAL A 21 4.03 5.03 -4.67
CA VAL A 21 3.06 5.29 -3.60
C VAL A 21 1.66 5.17 -4.17
N ALA A 22 0.83 4.34 -3.55
CA ALA A 22 -0.58 4.18 -3.88
C ALA A 22 -1.43 4.70 -2.72
N VAL A 23 -2.18 5.77 -2.95
CA VAL A 23 -3.14 6.33 -1.98
C VAL A 23 -4.52 5.81 -2.32
N THR A 24 -5.18 5.22 -1.33
CA THR A 24 -6.52 4.64 -1.47
C THR A 24 -7.48 5.41 -0.59
N HIS A 25 -8.57 5.87 -1.17
CA HIS A 25 -9.71 6.43 -0.44
C HIS A 25 -10.81 5.38 -0.41
N CYS A 26 -11.07 4.82 0.76
CA CYS A 26 -12.22 3.97 1.02
C CYS A 26 -13.38 4.82 1.51
N LYS A 27 -14.55 4.65 0.91
CA LYS A 27 -15.82 5.20 1.38
C LYS A 27 -16.83 4.08 1.54
N ARG A 28 -17.81 4.26 2.42
CA ARG A 28 -18.99 3.40 2.41
C ARG A 28 -19.75 3.60 1.10
N GLY A 29 -20.02 2.50 0.39
CA GLY A 29 -20.60 2.58 -0.96
C GLY A 29 -21.02 1.24 -1.53
N ARG A 30 -21.70 1.28 -2.67
CA ARG A 30 -22.16 0.09 -3.41
C ARG A 30 -21.02 -0.47 -4.26
N GLY A 31 -20.02 -1.07 -3.62
CA GLY A 31 -18.99 -1.84 -4.32
C GLY A 31 -19.62 -2.97 -5.15
N ARG A 32 -19.09 -3.27 -6.34
CA ARG A 32 -19.60 -4.35 -7.20
C ARG A 32 -19.33 -5.72 -6.56
N GLN A 33 -20.35 -6.60 -6.57
CA GLN A 33 -20.30 -8.02 -6.19
C GLN A 33 -19.81 -8.31 -4.77
N ARG A 34 -18.54 -8.68 -4.57
CA ARG A 34 -18.00 -9.19 -3.29
C ARG A 34 -17.62 -8.09 -2.29
N PHE A 35 -17.51 -6.84 -2.73
CA PHE A 35 -17.20 -5.68 -1.89
C PHE A 35 -18.44 -4.84 -1.57
N ALA A 36 -19.62 -5.46 -1.54
CA ALA A 36 -20.89 -4.78 -1.27
C ALA A 36 -20.83 -4.13 0.13
N GLY A 37 -20.47 -2.84 0.18
CA GLY A 37 -20.27 -2.08 1.42
C GLY A 37 -19.11 -1.07 1.34
N VAL A 38 -18.10 -1.28 0.49
CA VAL A 38 -16.92 -0.41 0.40
C VAL A 38 -16.60 -0.04 -1.06
N ASP A 39 -16.51 1.26 -1.33
CA ASP A 39 -15.99 1.82 -2.59
C ASP A 39 -14.55 2.31 -2.39
N MET A 40 -13.63 1.90 -3.27
CA MET A 40 -12.21 2.23 -3.17
C MET A 40 -11.73 2.96 -4.42
N ARG A 41 -11.23 4.18 -4.23
CA ARG A 41 -10.57 4.95 -5.30
C ARG A 41 -9.07 5.01 -5.03
N ILE A 42 -8.28 4.50 -5.98
CA ILE A 42 -6.83 4.37 -5.84
C ILE A 42 -6.14 5.32 -6.81
N ARG A 43 -5.22 6.14 -6.29
CA ARG A 43 -4.32 7.01 -7.06
C ARG A 43 -2.90 6.56 -6.82
N VAL A 44 -2.14 6.31 -7.89
CA VAL A 44 -0.76 5.83 -7.81
C VAL A 44 0.17 6.82 -8.48
N LYS A 45 1.31 7.11 -7.86
CA LYS A 45 2.38 7.93 -8.43
C LYS A 45 3.76 7.31 -8.14
N GLY A 46 4.68 7.49 -9.08
CA GLY A 46 6.07 7.06 -8.98
C GLY A 46 6.29 5.55 -9.22
N GLY A 47 7.56 5.14 -9.19
CA GLY A 47 8.00 3.77 -9.47
C GLY A 47 7.75 3.31 -10.91
N GLY A 48 7.96 2.02 -11.16
CA GLY A 48 7.58 1.34 -12.40
C GLY A 48 6.38 0.41 -12.20
N HIS A 49 5.92 -0.24 -13.29
CA HIS A 49 4.68 -1.04 -13.31
C HIS A 49 4.61 -2.07 -12.18
N THR A 50 5.64 -2.88 -12.01
CA THR A 50 5.67 -3.92 -10.97
C THR A 50 5.57 -3.31 -9.56
N SER A 51 6.33 -2.26 -9.28
CA SER A 51 6.25 -1.59 -7.96
C SER A 51 4.89 -0.94 -7.71
N GLN A 52 4.24 -0.42 -8.75
CA GLN A 52 2.89 0.15 -8.63
C GLN A 52 1.87 -0.93 -8.27
N ILE A 53 1.92 -2.10 -8.93
CA ILE A 53 1.04 -3.24 -8.62
C ILE A 53 1.19 -3.66 -7.15
N TYR A 54 2.43 -3.81 -6.66
CA TYR A 54 2.66 -4.16 -5.26
C TYR A 54 2.18 -3.06 -4.29
N ALA A 55 2.32 -1.78 -4.65
CA ALA A 55 1.81 -0.67 -3.84
C ALA A 55 0.27 -0.66 -3.78
N ILE A 56 -0.41 -0.90 -4.90
CA ILE A 56 -1.88 -1.02 -4.99
C ILE A 56 -2.36 -2.20 -4.13
N ARG A 57 -1.72 -3.37 -4.28
CA ARG A 57 -2.03 -4.57 -3.51
C ARG A 57 -1.97 -4.30 -2.01
N GLN A 58 -0.91 -3.63 -1.55
CA GLN A 58 -0.74 -3.26 -0.15
C GLN A 58 -1.76 -2.21 0.32
N SER A 59 -2.09 -1.23 -0.54
CA SER A 59 -2.99 -0.15 -0.17
C SER A 59 -4.43 -0.65 0.01
N ILE A 60 -4.89 -1.59 -0.81
CA ILE A 60 -6.21 -2.25 -0.68
C ILE A 60 -6.31 -3.00 0.66
N ALA A 61 -5.32 -3.84 0.97
CA ALA A 61 -5.33 -4.64 2.19
C ALA A 61 -5.35 -3.76 3.46
N LYS A 62 -4.53 -2.71 3.49
CA LYS A 62 -4.55 -1.73 4.60
C LYS A 62 -5.88 -1.00 4.71
N ALA A 63 -6.45 -0.60 3.58
CA ALA A 63 -7.67 0.19 3.57
C ALA A 63 -8.87 -0.62 4.07
N LEU A 64 -8.93 -1.92 3.78
CA LEU A 64 -9.93 -2.83 4.35
C LEU A 64 -9.77 -2.97 5.87
N VAL A 65 -8.58 -3.31 6.35
CA VAL A 65 -8.33 -3.46 7.80
C VAL A 65 -8.64 -2.17 8.56
N ALA A 66 -8.27 -1.01 8.01
CA ALA A 66 -8.52 0.27 8.63
C ALA A 66 -10.00 0.68 8.58
N PHE A 67 -10.75 0.29 7.54
CA PHE A 67 -12.19 0.54 7.46
C PHE A 67 -12.96 -0.26 8.51
N TYR A 68 -12.69 -1.56 8.61
CA TYR A 68 -13.33 -2.43 9.61
C TYR A 68 -12.96 -2.04 11.04
N GLN A 69 -11.72 -1.62 11.27
CA GLN A 69 -11.28 -1.09 12.56
C GLN A 69 -12.08 0.13 13.02
N LYS A 70 -12.56 0.97 12.09
CA LYS A 70 -13.21 2.25 12.42
C LYS A 70 -14.74 2.17 12.44
N TYR A 71 -15.34 1.34 11.59
CA TYR A 71 -16.78 1.40 11.31
C TYR A 71 -17.56 0.11 11.55
N VAL A 72 -16.91 -1.00 11.88
CA VAL A 72 -17.59 -2.30 12.07
C VAL A 72 -17.30 -2.86 13.46
N ASP A 73 -16.22 -3.61 13.64
CA ASP A 73 -15.90 -4.30 14.89
C ASP A 73 -14.45 -4.79 14.93
N GLU A 74 -13.89 -4.97 16.13
CA GLU A 74 -12.50 -5.42 16.32
C GLU A 74 -12.27 -6.90 16.03
N GLN A 75 -13.29 -7.74 16.20
CA GLN A 75 -13.19 -9.18 16.00
C GLN A 75 -12.99 -9.50 14.51
N THR A 76 -13.88 -9.00 13.66
CA THR A 76 -13.81 -9.17 12.19
C THR A 76 -12.51 -8.59 11.62
N LYS A 77 -12.03 -7.46 12.18
CA LYS A 77 -10.72 -6.90 11.82
C LYS A 77 -9.59 -7.89 12.11
N LYS A 78 -9.60 -8.54 13.28
CA LYS A 78 -8.55 -9.48 13.68
C LYS A 78 -8.54 -10.71 12.76
N GLU A 79 -9.72 -11.23 12.44
CA GLU A 79 -9.88 -12.35 11.48
C GLU A 79 -9.31 -11.99 10.09
N ILE A 80 -9.69 -10.84 9.53
CA ILE A 80 -9.18 -10.35 8.24
C ILE A 80 -7.65 -10.17 8.30
N LYS A 81 -7.15 -9.56 9.38
CA LYS A 81 -5.73 -9.33 9.56
C LYS A 81 -4.94 -10.64 9.61
N ASP A 82 -5.44 -11.63 10.33
CA ASP A 82 -4.77 -12.92 10.48
C ASP A 82 -4.76 -13.70 9.16
N ILE A 83 -5.87 -13.69 8.39
CA ILE A 83 -5.93 -14.28 7.05
C ILE A 83 -4.89 -13.62 6.12
N LEU A 84 -4.82 -12.28 6.12
CA LEU A 84 -3.88 -11.54 5.27
C LEU A 84 -2.42 -11.80 5.66
N ILE A 85 -2.11 -11.86 6.96
CA ILE A 85 -0.75 -12.12 7.45
C ILE A 85 -0.32 -13.56 7.15
N ARG A 86 -1.22 -14.53 7.33
CA ARG A 86 -0.96 -15.94 7.00
C ARG A 86 -0.63 -16.12 5.51
N TYR A 87 -1.31 -15.36 4.65
CA TYR A 87 -1.02 -15.39 3.21
C TYR A 87 0.30 -14.68 2.87
N ASP A 88 0.43 -13.40 3.23
CA ASP A 88 1.62 -12.60 2.92
C ASP A 88 1.72 -11.37 3.82
N ARG A 89 2.77 -11.32 4.65
CA ARG A 89 3.07 -10.20 5.55
C ARG A 89 3.19 -8.86 4.82
N THR A 90 3.66 -8.85 3.57
CA THR A 90 3.89 -7.62 2.78
C THR A 90 2.60 -6.92 2.34
N LEU A 91 1.44 -7.57 2.49
CA LEU A 91 0.13 -6.96 2.28
C LEU A 91 -0.18 -5.85 3.28
N LEU A 92 0.28 -6.00 4.53
CA LEU A 92 0.05 -5.02 5.59
C LEU A 92 1.31 -4.21 5.88
N VAL A 93 2.48 -4.85 5.92
CA VAL A 93 3.74 -4.19 6.26
C VAL A 93 4.52 -3.83 5.00
N ALA A 94 5.04 -2.61 4.90
CA ALA A 94 5.77 -2.17 3.71
C ALA A 94 7.17 -2.77 3.65
N ASP A 95 7.62 -3.11 2.45
CA ASP A 95 9.00 -3.57 2.23
C ASP A 95 9.98 -2.39 2.31
N PRO A 96 10.94 -2.40 3.25
CA PRO A 96 11.86 -1.28 3.46
C PRO A 96 12.93 -1.14 2.37
N ARG A 97 13.13 -2.16 1.51
CA ARG A 97 14.27 -2.19 0.56
C ARG A 97 14.28 -1.02 -0.43
N ARG A 98 15.45 -0.39 -0.58
CA ARG A 98 15.74 0.76 -1.47
C ARG A 98 17.03 0.54 -2.25
N CYS A 99 17.20 1.28 -3.35
CA CYS A 99 18.45 1.26 -4.10
C CYS A 99 19.55 1.92 -3.26
N GLU A 100 20.65 1.20 -3.07
CA GLU A 100 21.85 1.73 -2.45
C GLU A 100 22.48 2.84 -3.35
N PRO A 101 23.08 3.88 -2.77
CA PRO A 101 23.78 4.91 -3.54
C PRO A 101 24.95 4.34 -4.36
N LYS A 102 25.26 4.98 -5.50
CA LYS A 102 26.46 4.68 -6.29
C LYS A 102 27.73 5.08 -5.52
N LYS A 103 28.76 4.24 -5.56
CA LYS A 103 30.10 4.56 -5.03
C LYS A 103 31.05 4.90 -6.19
N PHE A 104 32.08 5.71 -5.94
CA PHE A 104 33.09 6.06 -6.95
C PHE A 104 33.88 4.82 -7.39
N GLY A 105 34.62 4.89 -8.51
CA GLY A 105 35.46 3.77 -8.97
C GLY A 105 34.68 2.53 -9.44
N GLY A 106 33.44 2.71 -9.87
CA GLY A 106 32.59 1.65 -10.39
C GLY A 106 31.29 2.15 -11.01
N ARG A 107 30.53 1.27 -11.66
CA ARG A 107 29.27 1.62 -12.34
C ARG A 107 28.08 1.73 -11.39
N GLY A 108 28.05 0.93 -10.32
CA GLY A 108 26.94 0.84 -9.36
C GLY A 108 27.38 0.89 -7.89
N ALA A 109 26.46 0.52 -6.99
CA ALA A 109 26.69 0.58 -5.53
C ALA A 109 27.83 -0.34 -5.05
N ARG A 110 28.00 -1.50 -5.70
CA ARG A 110 28.97 -2.54 -5.31
C ARG A 110 29.98 -2.89 -6.40
N SER A 111 29.60 -2.82 -7.68
CA SER A 111 30.49 -3.13 -8.81
C SER A 111 31.68 -2.15 -8.85
N ARG A 112 32.90 -2.62 -9.09
CA ARG A 112 34.09 -1.79 -9.34
C ARG A 112 34.55 -1.93 -10.79
N PHE A 113 35.29 -0.95 -11.30
CA PHE A 113 35.96 -1.10 -12.60
C PHE A 113 37.05 -2.18 -12.51
N GLN A 114 37.29 -2.86 -13.63
CA GLN A 114 38.33 -3.89 -13.72
C GLN A 114 39.71 -3.25 -13.52
N LYS A 115 40.55 -3.89 -12.70
CA LYS A 115 41.96 -3.52 -12.54
C LYS A 115 42.80 -4.35 -13.51
N SER A 116 43.77 -3.73 -14.17
CA SER A 116 44.85 -4.40 -14.89
C SER A 116 46.16 -4.22 -14.12
N TYR A 117 46.98 -5.26 -14.12
CA TYR A 117 48.32 -5.27 -13.54
C TYR A 117 49.34 -5.43 -14.67
N ARG A 118 50.57 -4.96 -14.45
CA ARG A 118 51.72 -5.13 -15.34
C ARG A 118 52.76 -6.00 -14.65
#